data_AF-A0A915Z7T3-F1
#
_entry.id   AF-A0A915Z7T3-F1
#
_cell.length_a   1.000
_cell.length_b   1.000
_cell.length_c   1.000
_cell.angle_alpha   90.00
_cell.angle_beta   90.00
_cell.angle_gamma   90.00
#
_symmetry.space_group_name_H-M   'P 1'
#
loop_
_entity.id
_entity.type
_entity.pdbx_description
1 polymer ?
#
loop_
_entity_poly.entity_id
_entity_poly.type
_entity_poly.pdbx_seq_one_letter_code
_entity_poly.pdbx_strand_id
1 'polypeptide(L)'
;MQNLKMIQETLEDPQLAILNIVNTRWLSMSNSVKNLHQILDSVIDALRYDAEFDKKNHLASNLLDELNCDFIISTKYLADLMFILTKLINVFQREYVSFADIKIHLDMVYDAITAQFIGFDGSTPSYGTHLRKYMQDFNISPEKLPPFIKSFSEAIVDSIKSRFPQSNLYYSFRIFDPKLLPIKESELGNYGDEDIKKLSDYYGIDKVDEEGNVMEKIVDSDDVKQEWEVAKYYIKQIRSQNAAGGWEYIFNTYPDFVNEFPNIAKLVKISLIIPLSDAQVERIFSQHKLTKTRLRNRMNIETLNKHLMILLNGPDDFRRFDWNKAYDYWAMKTRRSN
;
A
#
# COMPACT_ATOMS: atom_id res chain seq x y z
N MET A 1 -14.93 24.11 21.61
CA MET A 1 -16.13 23.26 21.46
C MET A 1 -16.37 22.47 22.75
N GLN A 2 -16.81 23.14 23.82
CA GLN A 2 -17.19 22.43 25.07
C GLN A 2 -18.51 21.65 24.89
N ASN A 3 -19.33 22.05 23.92
CA ASN A 3 -20.70 21.53 23.71
C ASN A 3 -20.82 20.43 22.65
N LEU A 4 -19.76 20.11 21.91
CA LEU A 4 -19.81 19.16 20.79
C LEU A 4 -20.31 17.77 21.23
N LYS A 5 -19.86 17.28 22.38
CA LYS A 5 -20.26 15.96 22.88
C LYS A 5 -21.76 15.90 23.22
N MET A 6 -22.28 16.96 23.83
CA MET A 6 -23.71 17.06 24.17
C MET A 6 -24.58 17.13 22.91
N ILE A 7 -24.11 17.83 21.88
CA ILE A 7 -24.82 17.95 20.59
C ILE A 7 -24.78 16.62 19.83
N GLN A 8 -23.64 15.93 19.80
CA GLN A 8 -23.54 14.58 19.24
C GLN A 8 -24.53 13.61 19.89
N GLU A 9 -24.66 13.64 21.22
CA GLU A 9 -25.65 12.84 21.96
C GLU A 9 -27.08 13.20 21.57
N THR A 10 -27.37 14.48 21.31
CA THR A 10 -28.70 14.96 20.94
C THR A 10 -29.08 14.56 19.51
N LEU A 11 -28.12 14.57 18.59
CA LEU A 11 -28.30 14.23 17.18
C LEU A 11 -28.18 12.71 16.89
N GLU A 12 -27.94 11.90 17.93
CA GLU A 12 -27.62 10.46 17.81
C GLU A 12 -26.39 10.18 16.93
N ASP A 13 -25.48 11.15 16.84
CA ASP A 13 -24.22 11.06 16.11
C ASP A 13 -23.17 10.26 16.89
N PRO A 14 -22.17 9.65 16.20
CA PRO A 14 -21.08 8.97 16.89
C PRO A 14 -20.24 9.97 17.70
N GLN A 15 -19.89 9.58 18.94
CA GLN A 15 -19.07 10.40 19.85
C GLN A 15 -17.60 10.44 19.41
N LEU A 16 -17.30 11.27 18.41
CA LEU A 16 -15.98 11.38 17.80
C LEU A 16 -15.34 12.74 18.08
N ALA A 17 -14.02 12.72 18.22
CA ALA A 17 -13.21 13.92 18.27
C ALA A 17 -12.83 14.38 16.86
N ILE A 18 -12.72 15.71 16.70
CA ILE A 18 -12.05 16.32 15.56
C ILE A 18 -10.55 16.02 15.70
N LEU A 19 -9.98 15.38 14.69
CA LEU A 19 -8.58 14.98 14.69
C LEU A 19 -7.73 16.02 13.97
N ASN A 20 -6.47 16.16 14.39
CA ASN A 20 -5.49 16.97 13.69
C ASN A 20 -5.13 16.33 12.35
N ILE A 21 -5.10 17.14 11.30
CA ILE A 21 -4.60 16.73 9.99
C ILE A 21 -3.11 16.44 10.09
N VAL A 22 -2.70 15.28 9.58
CA VAL A 22 -1.29 14.88 9.50
C VAL A 22 -0.89 14.81 8.02
N ASN A 23 -0.06 15.75 7.58
CA ASN A 23 0.30 15.92 6.17
C ASN A 23 1.10 14.76 5.57
N THR A 24 1.75 13.94 6.41
CA THR A 24 2.68 12.89 5.96
C THR A 24 2.09 11.49 5.92
N ARG A 25 0.86 11.29 6.41
CA ARG A 25 0.27 9.94 6.56
C ARG A 25 -1.16 9.90 6.04
N TRP A 26 -1.34 9.24 4.90
CA TRP A 26 -2.64 9.14 4.22
C TRP A 26 -3.71 8.47 5.08
N LEU A 27 -3.37 7.44 5.87
CA LEU A 27 -4.33 6.84 6.82
C LEU A 27 -4.75 7.78 7.96
N SER A 28 -3.84 8.63 8.44
CA SER A 28 -4.18 9.64 9.45
C SER A 28 -5.08 10.73 8.87
N MET A 29 -4.82 11.15 7.63
CA MET A 29 -5.73 12.04 6.89
C MET A 29 -7.10 11.40 6.65
N SER A 30 -7.13 10.14 6.20
CA SER A 30 -8.35 9.34 6.01
C SER A 30 -9.19 9.29 7.28
N ASN A 31 -8.57 9.01 8.44
CA ASN A 31 -9.27 9.03 9.73
C ASN A 31 -9.78 10.41 10.12
N SER A 32 -9.01 11.47 9.86
CA SER A 32 -9.41 12.85 10.18
C SER A 32 -10.63 13.28 9.36
N VAL A 33 -10.59 13.03 8.05
CA VAL A 33 -11.70 13.29 7.13
C VAL A 33 -12.92 12.44 7.49
N LYS A 34 -12.73 11.15 7.77
CA LYS A 34 -13.81 10.24 8.14
C LYS A 34 -14.53 10.71 9.41
N ASN A 35 -13.78 11.06 10.45
CA ASN A 35 -14.36 11.59 11.68
C ASN A 35 -15.14 12.87 11.39
N LEU A 36 -14.49 13.86 10.75
CA LEU A 36 -15.14 15.14 10.46
C LEU A 36 -16.41 14.98 9.63
N HIS A 37 -16.37 14.15 8.57
CA HIS A 37 -17.52 13.86 7.72
C HIS A 37 -18.75 13.35 8.51
N GLN A 38 -18.51 12.48 9.51
CA GLN A 38 -19.56 11.82 10.29
C GLN A 38 -20.20 12.73 11.33
N ILE A 39 -19.46 13.71 11.84
CA ILE A 39 -19.95 14.63 12.90
C ILE A 39 -20.10 16.06 12.38
N LEU A 40 -20.10 16.26 11.06
CA LEU A 40 -20.05 17.60 10.46
C LEU A 40 -21.24 18.46 10.89
N ASP A 41 -22.43 17.87 10.93
CA ASP A 41 -23.65 18.55 11.35
C ASP A 41 -23.59 18.93 12.83
N SER A 42 -23.18 17.99 13.69
CA SER A 42 -22.87 18.25 15.11
C SER A 42 -21.85 19.37 15.31
N VAL A 43 -20.82 19.47 14.47
CA VAL A 43 -19.81 20.53 14.53
C VAL A 43 -20.39 21.88 14.13
N ILE A 44 -21.19 21.93 13.06
CA ILE A 44 -21.87 23.15 12.61
C ILE A 44 -22.81 23.66 13.71
N ASP A 45 -23.62 22.78 14.30
CA ASP A 45 -24.57 23.16 15.34
C ASP A 45 -23.86 23.59 16.63
N ALA A 46 -22.74 22.94 16.98
CA ALA A 46 -21.92 23.37 18.11
C ALA A 46 -21.31 24.75 17.90
N LEU A 47 -20.84 25.04 16.68
CA LEU A 47 -20.31 26.36 16.36
C LEU A 47 -21.41 27.43 16.32
N ARG A 48 -22.61 27.12 15.83
CA ARG A 48 -23.78 28.02 15.86
C ARG A 48 -24.16 28.37 17.29
N TYR A 49 -24.25 27.36 18.14
CA TYR A 49 -24.52 27.56 19.57
C TYR A 49 -23.45 28.44 20.21
N ASP A 50 -22.17 28.12 20.00
CA ASP A 50 -21.07 28.91 20.57
C ASP A 50 -21.08 30.36 20.03
N ALA A 51 -21.42 30.58 18.74
CA ALA A 51 -21.50 31.92 18.13
C ALA A 51 -22.67 32.77 18.66
N GLU A 52 -23.82 32.15 18.94
CA GLU A 52 -25.00 32.86 19.46
C GLU A 52 -24.85 33.24 20.95
N PHE A 53 -24.26 32.35 21.76
CA PHE A 53 -24.22 32.47 23.22
C PHE A 53 -22.90 33.02 23.78
N ASP A 54 -21.78 32.94 23.05
CA ASP A 54 -20.48 33.51 23.44
C ASP A 54 -20.09 34.68 22.51
N LYS A 55 -20.81 35.81 22.64
CA LYS A 55 -20.64 37.03 21.81
C LYS A 55 -19.25 37.66 21.83
N LYS A 56 -18.33 37.21 22.70
CA LYS A 56 -16.93 37.67 22.75
C LYS A 56 -16.01 36.83 21.88
N ASN A 57 -16.49 35.70 21.36
CA ASN A 57 -15.70 34.74 20.63
C ASN A 57 -16.02 34.78 19.13
N HIS A 58 -15.47 35.77 18.43
CA HIS A 58 -15.59 35.91 16.98
C HIS A 58 -15.07 34.69 16.20
N LEU A 59 -14.28 33.82 16.84
CA LEU A 59 -13.73 32.61 16.21
C LEU A 59 -14.82 31.64 15.75
N ALA A 60 -15.89 31.45 16.53
CA ALA A 60 -16.96 30.51 16.16
C ALA A 60 -17.71 30.98 14.90
N SER A 61 -18.01 32.29 14.83
CA SER A 61 -18.63 32.90 13.64
C SER A 61 -17.71 32.80 12.42
N ASN A 62 -16.42 33.14 12.58
CA ASN A 62 -15.46 33.07 11.47
C ASN A 62 -15.31 31.63 10.95
N LEU A 63 -15.30 30.63 11.85
CA LEU A 63 -15.23 29.22 11.45
C LEU A 63 -16.51 28.77 10.72
N LEU A 64 -17.69 29.26 11.11
CA LEU A 64 -18.92 28.98 10.38
C LEU A 64 -18.89 29.53 8.95
N ASP A 65 -18.33 30.72 8.76
CA ASP A 65 -18.18 31.32 7.43
C ASP A 65 -17.26 30.48 6.52
N GLU A 66 -16.23 29.85 7.09
CA GLU A 66 -15.35 28.92 6.38
C GLU A 66 -16.02 27.56 6.08
N LEU A 67 -16.99 27.12 6.88
CA LEU A 67 -17.77 25.89 6.66
C LEU A 67 -18.88 26.06 5.61
N ASN A 68 -18.57 26.76 4.52
CA ASN A 68 -19.48 27.00 3.41
C ASN A 68 -19.79 25.71 2.61
N CYS A 69 -20.70 25.82 1.64
CA CYS A 69 -21.12 24.69 0.80
C CYS A 69 -19.95 23.97 0.13
N ASP A 70 -18.93 24.70 -0.35
CA ASP A 70 -17.77 24.11 -1.00
C ASP A 70 -16.93 23.31 -0.02
N PHE A 71 -16.77 23.77 1.21
CA PHE A 71 -16.10 23.01 2.27
C PHE A 71 -16.83 21.71 2.59
N ILE A 72 -18.17 21.75 2.69
CA ILE A 72 -18.99 20.56 2.96
C ILE A 72 -18.84 19.57 1.81
N ILE A 73 -19.01 20.04 0.57
CA ILE A 73 -18.82 19.23 -0.66
C ILE A 73 -17.41 18.61 -0.67
N SER A 74 -16.37 19.40 -0.39
CA SER A 74 -14.98 18.94 -0.31
C SER A 74 -14.82 17.83 0.74
N THR A 75 -15.45 17.99 1.90
CA THR A 75 -15.39 17.01 2.99
C THR A 75 -16.07 15.69 2.61
N LYS A 76 -17.24 15.75 1.96
CA LYS A 76 -17.95 14.55 1.45
C LYS A 76 -17.13 13.87 0.35
N TYR A 77 -16.61 14.64 -0.60
CA TYR A 77 -15.71 14.18 -1.66
C TYR A 77 -14.47 13.47 -1.10
N LEU A 78 -13.75 14.11 -0.18
CA LEU A 78 -12.54 13.55 0.42
C LEU A 78 -12.84 12.28 1.21
N ALA A 79 -14.01 12.17 1.86
CA ALA A 79 -14.40 10.95 2.57
C ALA A 79 -14.53 9.76 1.61
N ASP A 80 -15.18 9.97 0.46
CA ASP A 80 -15.33 8.95 -0.58
C ASP A 80 -13.97 8.61 -1.26
N LEU A 81 -13.17 9.62 -1.61
CA LEU A 81 -11.85 9.42 -2.22
C LEU A 81 -10.91 8.66 -1.26
N MET A 82 -10.84 9.07 0.00
CA MET A 82 -9.97 8.43 1.00
C MET A 82 -10.41 7.00 1.29
N PHE A 83 -11.70 6.68 1.17
CA PHE A 83 -12.15 5.29 1.26
C PHE A 83 -11.51 4.42 0.18
N ILE A 84 -11.49 4.89 -1.08
CA ILE A 84 -10.84 4.18 -2.20
C ILE A 84 -9.33 4.03 -1.94
N LEU A 85 -8.65 5.12 -1.60
CA LEU A 85 -7.20 5.11 -1.37
C LEU A 85 -6.80 4.22 -0.18
N THR A 86 -7.62 4.18 0.87
CA THR A 86 -7.38 3.33 2.04
C THR A 86 -7.42 1.84 1.66
N LYS A 87 -8.23 1.44 0.67
CA LYS A 87 -8.20 0.04 0.19
C LYS A 87 -6.84 -0.33 -0.41
N LEU A 88 -6.23 0.58 -1.18
CA LEU A 88 -4.90 0.38 -1.76
C LEU A 88 -3.82 0.32 -0.69
N ILE A 89 -3.83 1.28 0.25
CA ILE A 89 -2.84 1.35 1.33
C ILE A 89 -2.87 0.06 2.16
N ASN A 90 -4.05 -0.42 2.52
CA ASN A 90 -4.20 -1.63 3.32
C ASN A 90 -3.72 -2.90 2.60
N VAL A 91 -3.67 -2.90 1.27
CA VAL A 91 -3.09 -4.01 0.49
C VAL A 91 -1.58 -4.02 0.68
N PHE A 92 -0.91 -2.88 0.50
CA PHE A 92 0.53 -2.77 0.69
C PHE A 92 0.98 -3.04 2.13
N GLN A 93 0.09 -2.85 3.11
CA GLN A 93 0.35 -3.16 4.52
C GLN A 93 0.09 -4.62 4.91
N ARG A 94 -0.32 -5.49 3.97
CA ARG A 94 -0.44 -6.93 4.25
C ARG A 94 0.95 -7.55 4.42
N GLU A 95 1.04 -8.58 5.27
CA GLU A 95 2.28 -9.33 5.44
C GLU A 95 2.74 -10.01 4.15
N TYR A 96 1.79 -10.48 3.33
CA TYR A 96 2.03 -11.03 2.00
C TYR A 96 1.21 -10.29 0.96
N VAL A 97 1.89 -9.87 -0.11
CA VAL A 97 1.30 -9.20 -1.29
C VAL A 97 1.86 -9.91 -2.51
N SER A 98 1.00 -10.40 -3.41
CA SER A 98 1.43 -10.99 -4.67
C SER A 98 1.56 -9.93 -5.78
N PHE A 99 2.33 -10.24 -6.82
CA PHE A 99 2.41 -9.40 -8.02
C PHE A 99 1.04 -9.19 -8.71
N ALA A 100 0.15 -10.18 -8.62
CA ALA A 100 -1.21 -10.07 -9.15
C ALA A 100 -2.04 -9.07 -8.34
N ASP A 101 -1.97 -9.14 -7.00
CA ASP A 101 -2.70 -8.23 -6.10
C ASP A 101 -2.40 -6.75 -6.43
N ILE A 102 -1.13 -6.43 -6.69
CA ILE A 102 -0.72 -5.05 -6.98
C ILE A 102 -1.45 -4.51 -8.20
N LYS A 103 -1.40 -5.22 -9.34
CA LYS A 103 -2.02 -4.73 -10.57
C LYS A 103 -3.54 -4.64 -10.44
N ILE A 104 -4.17 -5.67 -9.87
CA ILE A 104 -5.62 -5.72 -9.65
C ILE A 104 -6.07 -4.53 -8.79
N HIS A 105 -5.37 -4.26 -7.69
CA HIS A 105 -5.75 -3.17 -6.79
C HIS A 105 -5.43 -1.78 -7.34
N LEU A 106 -4.37 -1.63 -8.15
CA LEU A 106 -4.10 -0.39 -8.87
C LEU A 106 -5.22 -0.09 -9.89
N ASP A 107 -5.58 -1.07 -10.71
CA ASP A 107 -6.64 -0.93 -11.71
C ASP A 107 -7.99 -0.62 -11.07
N MET A 108 -8.35 -1.36 -10.01
CA MET A 108 -9.55 -1.10 -9.23
C MET A 108 -9.61 0.35 -8.71
N VAL A 109 -8.48 0.91 -8.27
CA VAL A 109 -8.42 2.29 -7.77
C VAL A 109 -8.56 3.29 -8.92
N TYR A 110 -7.88 3.06 -10.04
CA TYR A 110 -8.01 3.92 -11.23
C TYR A 110 -9.45 3.94 -11.72
N ASP A 111 -10.06 2.76 -11.86
CA ASP A 111 -11.44 2.62 -12.33
C ASP A 111 -12.42 3.25 -11.34
N ALA A 112 -12.25 3.03 -10.03
CA ALA A 112 -13.13 3.60 -9.02
C ALA A 112 -13.05 5.13 -8.96
N ILE A 113 -11.84 5.71 -8.98
CA ILE A 113 -11.66 7.18 -8.99
C ILE A 113 -12.22 7.76 -10.29
N THR A 114 -11.96 7.12 -11.42
CA THR A 114 -12.46 7.57 -12.72
C THR A 114 -13.98 7.54 -12.74
N ALA A 115 -14.59 6.41 -12.39
CA ALA A 115 -16.04 6.23 -12.35
C ALA A 115 -16.74 7.22 -11.41
N GLN A 116 -16.14 7.52 -10.25
CA GLN A 116 -16.78 8.35 -9.23
C GLN A 116 -16.55 9.85 -9.43
N PHE A 117 -15.41 10.28 -9.97
CA PHE A 117 -15.05 11.71 -9.93
C PHE A 117 -14.56 12.31 -11.25
N ILE A 118 -14.29 11.50 -12.28
CA ILE A 118 -13.76 11.98 -13.57
C ILE A 118 -14.74 11.74 -14.71
N GLY A 119 -15.32 10.55 -14.78
CA GLY A 119 -16.14 10.05 -15.88
C GLY A 119 -15.32 9.30 -16.93
N PHE A 120 -15.90 8.23 -17.50
CA PHE A 120 -15.32 7.53 -18.66
C PHE A 120 -15.77 8.19 -19.95
N ASP A 121 -14.86 8.43 -20.90
CA ASP A 121 -15.18 8.94 -22.24
C ASP A 121 -16.07 10.21 -22.23
N GLY A 122 -15.88 11.08 -21.23
CA GLY A 122 -16.66 12.31 -21.07
C GLY A 122 -18.06 12.13 -20.45
N SER A 123 -18.41 10.93 -20.00
CA SER A 123 -19.63 10.69 -19.22
C SER A 123 -19.62 11.42 -17.88
N THR A 124 -20.80 11.69 -17.34
CA THR A 124 -20.93 12.28 -16.01
C THR A 124 -20.46 11.27 -14.95
N PRO A 125 -19.63 11.68 -13.98
CA PRO A 125 -19.23 10.80 -12.88
C PRO A 125 -20.44 10.30 -12.07
N SER A 126 -20.31 9.10 -11.50
CA SER A 126 -21.34 8.49 -10.64
C SER A 126 -21.40 9.08 -9.24
N TYR A 127 -20.35 9.80 -8.83
CA TYR A 127 -20.09 10.34 -7.50
C TYR A 127 -20.08 9.28 -6.38
N GLY A 128 -19.15 9.48 -5.44
CA GLY A 128 -19.06 8.63 -4.26
C GLY A 128 -20.33 8.68 -3.41
N THR A 129 -20.53 7.69 -2.54
CA THR A 129 -21.77 7.51 -1.78
C THR A 129 -22.12 8.74 -0.94
N HIS A 130 -21.13 9.34 -0.27
CA HIS A 130 -21.33 10.47 0.62
C HIS A 130 -21.64 11.76 -0.16
N LEU A 131 -20.85 12.04 -1.20
CA LEU A 131 -21.05 13.21 -2.05
C LEU A 131 -22.39 13.12 -2.79
N ARG A 132 -22.69 11.97 -3.39
CA ARG A 132 -23.95 11.72 -4.13
C ARG A 132 -25.17 11.92 -3.23
N LYS A 133 -25.14 11.39 -2.00
CA LYS A 133 -26.24 11.59 -1.04
C LYS A 133 -26.43 13.07 -0.73
N TYR A 134 -25.36 13.80 -0.44
CA TYR A 134 -25.42 15.24 -0.18
C TYR A 134 -25.98 16.02 -1.38
N MET A 135 -25.58 15.67 -2.60
CA MET A 135 -26.14 16.28 -3.81
C MET A 135 -27.64 16.05 -3.95
N GLN A 136 -28.12 14.84 -3.61
CA GLN A 136 -29.55 14.50 -3.64
C GLN A 136 -30.33 15.27 -2.57
N ASP A 137 -29.86 15.26 -1.33
CA ASP A 137 -30.53 15.89 -0.20
C ASP A 137 -30.70 17.42 -0.40
N PHE A 138 -29.76 18.06 -1.11
CA PHE A 138 -29.75 19.50 -1.35
C PHE A 138 -30.04 19.90 -2.81
N ASN A 139 -30.47 18.98 -3.68
CA ASN A 139 -30.75 19.22 -5.11
C ASN A 139 -29.60 19.95 -5.85
N ILE A 140 -28.36 19.53 -5.59
CA ILE A 140 -27.15 20.09 -6.22
C ILE A 140 -26.93 19.41 -7.56
N SER A 141 -26.92 20.20 -8.64
CA SER A 141 -26.62 19.69 -9.98
C SER A 141 -25.10 19.54 -10.18
N PRO A 142 -24.62 18.59 -11.01
CA PRO A 142 -23.20 18.37 -11.29
C PRO A 142 -22.42 19.63 -11.68
N GLU A 143 -23.05 20.57 -12.40
CA GLU A 143 -22.40 21.79 -12.88
C GLU A 143 -22.09 22.79 -11.76
N LYS A 144 -22.71 22.63 -10.59
CA LYS A 144 -22.45 23.44 -9.39
C LYS A 144 -21.34 22.86 -8.52
N LEU A 145 -20.82 21.68 -8.84
CA LEU A 145 -19.72 21.10 -8.09
C LEU A 145 -18.42 21.88 -8.35
N PRO A 146 -17.56 22.03 -7.33
CA PRO A 146 -16.27 22.67 -7.51
C PRO A 146 -15.42 21.98 -8.59
N PRO A 147 -14.85 22.72 -9.56
CA PRO A 147 -14.05 22.15 -10.65
C PRO A 147 -12.84 21.34 -10.18
N PHE A 148 -12.32 21.64 -8.99
CA PHE A 148 -11.15 20.95 -8.44
C PHE A 148 -11.41 19.46 -8.18
N ILE A 149 -12.67 19.01 -8.00
CA ILE A 149 -12.99 17.60 -7.75
C ILE A 149 -12.45 16.72 -8.88
N LYS A 150 -12.67 17.16 -10.12
CA LYS A 150 -12.18 16.44 -11.30
C LYS A 150 -10.66 16.53 -11.41
N SER A 151 -10.10 17.75 -11.42
CA SER A 151 -8.66 17.94 -11.64
C SER A 151 -7.79 17.38 -10.51
N PHE A 152 -8.25 17.39 -9.27
CA PHE A 152 -7.57 16.74 -8.15
C PHE A 152 -7.64 15.21 -8.28
N SER A 153 -8.78 14.65 -8.69
CA SER A 153 -8.91 13.20 -8.93
C SER A 153 -7.99 12.72 -10.05
N GLU A 154 -7.89 13.48 -11.14
CA GLU A 154 -6.94 13.24 -12.24
C GLU A 154 -5.49 13.26 -11.72
N ALA A 155 -5.12 14.30 -10.96
CA ALA A 155 -3.79 14.40 -10.37
C ALA A 155 -3.45 13.23 -9.42
N ILE A 156 -4.42 12.70 -8.67
CA ILE A 156 -4.22 11.51 -7.83
C ILE A 156 -3.99 10.26 -8.67
N VAL A 157 -4.78 10.04 -9.73
CA VAL A 157 -4.58 8.91 -10.64
C VAL A 157 -3.20 8.98 -11.29
N ASP A 158 -2.80 10.15 -11.77
CA ASP A 158 -1.49 10.36 -12.37
C ASP A 158 -0.36 10.16 -11.37
N SER A 159 -0.50 10.66 -10.14
CA SER A 159 0.48 10.45 -9.07
C SER A 159 0.69 8.96 -8.76
N ILE A 160 -0.39 8.18 -8.70
CA ILE A 160 -0.31 6.73 -8.47
C ILE A 160 0.35 6.03 -9.68
N LYS A 161 -0.02 6.38 -10.91
CA LYS A 161 0.62 5.83 -12.13
C LYS A 161 2.11 6.14 -12.17
N SER A 162 2.51 7.38 -11.89
CA SER A 162 3.92 7.80 -11.84
C SER A 162 4.70 7.09 -10.75
N ARG A 163 4.05 6.68 -9.66
CA ARG A 163 4.68 5.90 -8.58
C ARG A 163 4.89 4.42 -8.97
N PHE A 164 4.08 3.88 -9.89
CA PHE A 164 4.15 2.49 -10.35
C PHE A 164 4.29 2.38 -11.88
N PRO A 165 5.34 2.98 -12.48
CA PRO A 165 5.47 3.08 -13.94
C PRO A 165 5.67 1.71 -14.60
N GLN A 166 6.21 0.74 -13.87
CA GLN A 166 6.51 -0.61 -14.34
C GLN A 166 5.51 -1.66 -13.81
N SER A 167 4.31 -1.24 -13.42
CA SER A 167 3.27 -2.14 -12.89
C SER A 167 2.96 -3.34 -13.81
N ASN A 168 2.99 -3.14 -15.13
CA ASN A 168 2.80 -4.23 -16.11
C ASN A 168 3.94 -5.25 -16.13
N LEU A 169 5.20 -4.79 -15.99
CA LEU A 169 6.36 -5.68 -15.89
C LEU A 169 6.28 -6.48 -14.59
N TYR A 170 5.99 -5.82 -13.47
CA TYR A 170 5.82 -6.49 -12.19
C TYR A 170 4.70 -7.53 -12.23
N TYR A 171 3.59 -7.21 -12.88
CA TYR A 171 2.49 -8.15 -13.08
C TYR A 171 2.92 -9.43 -13.82
N SER A 172 3.92 -9.38 -14.71
CA SER A 172 4.43 -10.57 -15.38
C SER A 172 5.11 -11.58 -14.45
N PHE A 173 5.63 -11.15 -13.30
CA PHE A 173 6.16 -12.08 -12.29
C PHE A 173 5.08 -12.94 -11.61
N ARG A 174 3.78 -12.65 -11.81
CA ARG A 174 2.69 -13.45 -11.24
C ARG A 174 2.71 -14.92 -11.69
N ILE A 175 3.33 -15.22 -12.82
CA ILE A 175 3.45 -16.60 -13.35
C ILE A 175 4.24 -17.51 -12.41
N PHE A 176 5.05 -16.93 -11.53
CA PHE A 176 5.79 -17.65 -10.51
C PHE A 176 4.99 -17.86 -9.22
N ASP A 177 3.74 -17.39 -9.12
CA ASP A 177 2.87 -17.72 -8.00
C ASP A 177 2.20 -19.08 -8.25
N PRO A 178 2.49 -20.13 -7.45
CA PRO A 178 1.93 -21.46 -7.65
C PRO A 178 0.40 -21.49 -7.58
N LYS A 179 -0.23 -20.52 -6.89
CA LYS A 179 -1.68 -20.45 -6.75
C LYS A 179 -2.38 -19.96 -8.03
N LEU A 180 -1.64 -19.30 -8.92
CA LEU A 180 -2.16 -18.76 -10.18
C LEU A 180 -1.93 -19.70 -11.38
N LEU A 181 -1.34 -20.87 -11.14
CA LEU A 181 -1.14 -21.87 -12.18
C LEU A 181 -2.49 -22.43 -12.66
N PRO A 182 -2.72 -22.57 -13.98
CA PRO A 182 -3.95 -23.14 -14.51
C PRO A 182 -4.15 -24.57 -14.04
N ILE A 183 -5.38 -24.92 -13.67
CA ILE A 183 -5.72 -26.28 -13.22
C ILE A 183 -5.70 -27.23 -14.41
N LYS A 184 -6.21 -26.80 -15.58
CA LYS A 184 -6.30 -27.62 -16.79
C LYS A 184 -5.00 -27.65 -17.56
N GLU A 185 -4.58 -28.86 -17.93
CA GLU A 185 -3.36 -29.12 -18.69
C GLU A 185 -3.36 -28.45 -20.07
N SER A 186 -4.53 -28.34 -20.71
CA SER A 186 -4.67 -27.62 -21.99
C SER A 186 -4.34 -26.13 -21.89
N GLU A 187 -4.58 -25.52 -20.73
CA GLU A 187 -4.30 -24.10 -20.46
C GLU A 187 -2.87 -23.91 -19.96
N LEU A 188 -2.25 -24.94 -19.39
CA LEU A 188 -0.87 -24.92 -18.89
C LEU A 188 0.16 -24.91 -20.02
N GLY A 189 -0.17 -25.48 -21.18
CA GLY A 189 0.70 -25.53 -22.36
C GLY A 189 1.24 -24.17 -22.77
N ASN A 190 0.41 -23.12 -22.74
CA ASN A 190 0.80 -21.76 -23.16
C ASN A 190 0.82 -20.77 -21.98
N TYR A 191 0.83 -21.28 -20.74
CA TYR A 191 0.72 -20.42 -19.56
C TYR A 191 1.99 -19.59 -19.38
N GLY A 192 1.83 -18.26 -19.37
CA GLY A 192 2.91 -17.33 -19.05
C GLY A 192 3.86 -17.01 -20.20
N ASP A 193 3.60 -17.47 -21.42
CA ASP A 193 4.48 -17.23 -22.57
C ASP A 193 4.66 -15.73 -22.87
N GLU A 194 3.56 -14.96 -22.83
CA GLU A 194 3.61 -13.51 -22.98
C GLU A 194 4.36 -12.82 -21.83
N ASP A 195 4.27 -13.38 -20.63
CA ASP A 195 4.89 -12.82 -19.44
C ASP A 195 6.39 -13.08 -19.41
N ILE A 196 6.81 -14.29 -19.75
CA ILE A 196 8.22 -14.62 -19.97
C ILE A 196 8.79 -13.78 -21.11
N LYS A 197 8.04 -13.58 -22.19
CA LYS A 197 8.47 -12.66 -23.25
C LYS A 197 8.72 -11.26 -22.70
N LYS A 198 7.79 -10.68 -21.94
CA LYS A 198 7.98 -9.35 -21.32
C LYS A 198 9.17 -9.31 -20.36
N LEU A 199 9.35 -10.35 -19.54
CA LEU A 199 10.48 -10.45 -18.62
C LEU A 199 11.80 -10.62 -19.39
N SER A 200 11.81 -11.37 -20.48
CA SER A 200 12.95 -11.56 -21.39
C SER A 200 13.32 -10.26 -22.09
N ASP A 201 12.33 -9.54 -22.64
CA ASP A 201 12.55 -8.26 -23.31
C ASP A 201 13.12 -7.22 -22.34
N TYR A 202 12.82 -7.34 -21.04
CA TYR A 202 13.35 -6.44 -20.01
C TYR A 202 14.69 -6.90 -19.41
N TYR A 203 14.85 -8.16 -19.03
CA TYR A 203 16.04 -8.66 -18.32
C TYR A 203 17.07 -9.34 -19.23
N GLY A 204 16.70 -9.58 -20.49
CA GLY A 204 17.53 -10.26 -21.50
C GLY A 204 18.27 -9.32 -22.45
N ILE A 205 18.21 -8.01 -22.19
CA ILE A 205 18.94 -6.97 -22.93
C ILE A 205 19.87 -6.20 -22.00
N ASP A 206 21.00 -5.75 -22.55
CA ASP A 206 21.88 -4.81 -21.86
C ASP A 206 21.18 -3.46 -21.73
N LYS A 207 21.40 -2.79 -20.60
CA LYS A 207 20.84 -1.46 -20.31
C LYS A 207 21.94 -0.48 -19.99
N VAL A 208 21.64 0.79 -20.14
CA VAL A 208 22.53 1.88 -19.74
C VAL A 208 21.81 2.72 -18.70
N ASP A 209 22.46 2.96 -17.57
CA ASP A 209 21.93 3.84 -16.54
C ASP A 209 22.10 5.32 -16.90
N GLU A 210 21.61 6.23 -16.06
CA GLU A 210 21.70 7.68 -16.28
C GLU A 210 23.14 8.21 -16.30
N GLU A 211 24.09 7.46 -15.73
CA GLU A 211 25.51 7.80 -15.66
C GLU A 211 26.31 7.20 -16.83
N GLY A 212 25.67 6.43 -17.71
CA GLY A 212 26.30 5.79 -18.86
C GLY A 212 26.90 4.42 -18.56
N ASN A 213 26.70 3.85 -17.37
CA ASN A 213 27.19 2.51 -17.04
C ASN A 213 26.35 1.43 -17.70
N VAL A 214 27.01 0.44 -18.30
CA VAL A 214 26.34 -0.71 -18.90
C VAL A 214 25.97 -1.72 -17.82
N MET A 215 24.68 -1.97 -17.67
CA MET A 215 24.13 -3.08 -16.92
C MET A 215 23.90 -4.25 -17.88
N GLU A 216 24.74 -5.28 -17.76
CA GLU A 216 24.63 -6.49 -18.58
C GLU A 216 23.29 -7.19 -18.39
N LYS A 217 22.83 -7.86 -19.47
CA LYS A 217 21.66 -8.73 -19.43
C LYS A 217 21.79 -9.77 -18.31
N ILE A 218 20.70 -10.01 -17.59
CA ILE A 218 20.67 -10.96 -16.47
C ILE A 218 20.39 -12.38 -16.97
N VAL A 219 19.55 -12.50 -18.00
CA VAL A 219 19.12 -13.78 -18.58
C VAL A 219 19.40 -13.82 -20.08
N ASP A 220 19.50 -15.02 -20.63
CA ASP A 220 19.47 -15.20 -22.08
C ASP A 220 18.02 -15.32 -22.58
N SER A 221 17.70 -14.60 -23.66
CA SER A 221 16.32 -14.42 -24.13
C SER A 221 15.73 -15.64 -24.83
N ASP A 222 16.56 -16.45 -25.46
CA ASP A 222 16.10 -17.66 -26.13
C ASP A 222 16.05 -18.82 -25.13
N ASP A 223 17.08 -18.94 -24.29
CA ASP A 223 17.14 -19.98 -23.25
C ASP A 223 16.00 -19.81 -22.23
N VAL A 224 15.68 -18.58 -21.79
CA VAL A 224 14.63 -18.38 -20.77
C VAL A 224 13.24 -18.84 -21.26
N LYS A 225 12.95 -18.68 -22.56
CA LYS A 225 11.70 -19.15 -23.16
C LYS A 225 11.68 -20.67 -23.21
N GLN A 226 12.79 -21.28 -23.65
CA GLN A 226 12.91 -22.74 -23.70
C GLN A 226 12.85 -23.38 -22.31
N GLU A 227 13.50 -22.78 -21.31
CA GLU A 227 13.46 -23.23 -19.92
C GLU A 227 12.03 -23.19 -19.36
N TRP A 228 11.28 -22.12 -19.64
CA TRP A 228 9.91 -21.96 -19.13
C TRP A 228 8.95 -23.04 -19.61
N GLU A 229 9.12 -23.53 -20.84
CA GLU A 229 8.29 -24.62 -21.39
C GLU A 229 8.27 -25.86 -20.50
N VAL A 230 9.35 -26.09 -19.74
CA VAL A 230 9.48 -27.23 -18.83
C VAL A 230 9.33 -26.82 -17.36
N ALA A 231 9.95 -25.71 -16.95
CA ALA A 231 9.99 -25.28 -15.55
C ALA A 231 8.59 -25.05 -14.95
N LYS A 232 7.60 -24.61 -15.74
CA LYS A 232 6.22 -24.41 -15.29
C LYS A 232 5.57 -25.68 -14.71
N TYR A 233 6.01 -26.87 -15.13
CA TYR A 233 5.51 -28.14 -14.62
C TYR A 233 6.08 -28.51 -13.24
N TYR A 234 7.25 -27.98 -12.84
CA TYR A 234 7.76 -28.14 -11.47
C TYR A 234 6.88 -27.41 -10.46
N ILE A 235 6.38 -26.23 -10.83
CA ILE A 235 5.52 -25.39 -9.98
C ILE A 235 4.20 -26.12 -9.63
N LYS A 236 3.76 -27.06 -10.47
CA LYS A 236 2.56 -27.87 -10.21
C LYS A 236 2.61 -28.59 -8.86
N GLN A 237 3.81 -29.00 -8.41
CA GLN A 237 3.98 -29.75 -7.17
C GLN A 237 3.77 -28.89 -5.91
N ILE A 238 3.82 -27.56 -6.04
CA ILE A 238 3.75 -26.60 -4.91
C ILE A 238 2.50 -25.70 -4.94
N ARG A 239 1.44 -26.09 -5.68
CA ARG A 239 0.22 -25.27 -5.88
C ARG A 239 -0.47 -24.79 -4.60
N SER A 240 -0.33 -25.51 -3.48
CA SER A 240 -0.93 -25.13 -2.20
C SER A 240 -0.12 -24.09 -1.42
N GLN A 241 1.15 -23.87 -1.79
CA GLN A 241 2.07 -22.99 -1.08
C GLN A 241 1.93 -21.54 -1.55
N ASN A 242 2.33 -20.60 -0.69
CA ASN A 242 2.60 -19.23 -1.15
C ASN A 242 3.88 -19.20 -2.00
N ALA A 243 4.07 -18.16 -2.82
CA ALA A 243 5.19 -18.10 -3.76
C ALA A 243 6.56 -18.26 -3.07
N ALA A 244 6.81 -17.54 -1.98
CA ALA A 244 8.08 -17.59 -1.27
C ALA A 244 8.40 -18.99 -0.72
N GLY A 245 7.48 -19.56 0.07
CA GLY A 245 7.67 -20.89 0.65
C GLY A 245 7.68 -22.02 -0.40
N GLY A 246 6.93 -21.86 -1.49
CA GLY A 246 6.92 -22.80 -2.60
C GLY A 246 8.27 -22.85 -3.32
N TRP A 247 8.84 -21.69 -3.66
CA TRP A 247 10.15 -21.62 -4.31
C TRP A 247 11.29 -22.00 -3.37
N GLU A 248 11.20 -21.67 -2.08
CA GLU A 248 12.13 -22.17 -1.06
C GLU A 248 12.14 -23.71 -1.03
N TYR A 249 10.95 -24.33 -1.04
CA TYR A 249 10.85 -25.78 -1.12
C TYR A 249 11.48 -26.34 -2.40
N ILE A 250 11.23 -25.74 -3.57
CA ILE A 250 11.84 -26.19 -4.83
C ILE A 250 13.36 -26.10 -4.77
N PHE A 251 13.93 -24.96 -4.37
CA PHE A 251 15.38 -24.78 -4.34
C PHE A 251 16.09 -25.68 -3.33
N ASN A 252 15.44 -26.02 -2.22
CA ASN A 252 16.02 -26.92 -1.22
C ASN A 252 15.85 -28.41 -1.57
N THR A 253 14.73 -28.77 -2.20
CA THR A 253 14.40 -30.19 -2.50
C THR A 253 14.97 -30.64 -3.83
N TYR A 254 15.08 -29.73 -4.81
CA TYR A 254 15.61 -29.98 -6.15
C TYR A 254 16.78 -29.03 -6.43
N PRO A 255 17.97 -29.24 -5.84
CA PRO A 255 19.12 -28.36 -6.04
C PRO A 255 19.52 -28.24 -7.53
N ASP A 256 19.32 -29.31 -8.29
CA ASP A 256 19.60 -29.37 -9.73
C ASP A 256 18.68 -28.45 -10.55
N PHE A 257 17.54 -28.02 -10.02
CA PHE A 257 16.64 -27.06 -10.70
C PHE A 257 17.39 -25.78 -11.11
N VAL A 258 18.31 -25.30 -10.27
CA VAL A 258 19.08 -24.08 -10.55
C VAL A 258 20.07 -24.31 -11.70
N ASN A 259 20.57 -25.53 -11.88
CA ASN A 259 21.48 -25.89 -12.95
C ASN A 259 20.73 -26.21 -14.25
N GLU A 260 19.55 -26.83 -14.15
CA GLU A 260 18.69 -27.16 -15.30
C GLU A 260 17.96 -25.93 -15.87
N PHE A 261 17.54 -25.00 -15.01
CA PHE A 261 16.78 -23.80 -15.38
C PHE A 261 17.42 -22.51 -14.83
N PRO A 262 18.67 -22.20 -15.21
CA PRO A 262 19.42 -21.08 -14.63
C PRO A 262 18.78 -19.72 -14.89
N ASN A 263 18.15 -19.49 -16.05
CA ASN A 263 17.51 -18.22 -16.36
C ASN A 263 16.20 -18.03 -15.59
N ILE A 264 15.37 -19.08 -15.49
CA ILE A 264 14.15 -19.06 -14.67
C ILE A 264 14.49 -18.89 -13.19
N ALA A 265 15.50 -19.60 -12.69
CA ALA A 265 15.95 -19.45 -11.31
C ALA A 265 16.38 -18.00 -10.99
N LYS A 266 17.04 -17.30 -11.93
CA LYS A 266 17.37 -15.87 -11.78
C LYS A 266 16.11 -15.00 -11.71
N LEU A 267 15.15 -15.19 -12.62
CA LEU A 267 13.90 -14.41 -12.60
C LEU A 267 13.08 -14.65 -11.32
N VAL A 268 13.01 -15.89 -10.86
CA VAL A 268 12.36 -16.23 -9.58
C VAL A 268 13.08 -15.54 -8.42
N LYS A 269 14.41 -15.58 -8.36
CA LYS A 269 15.18 -14.89 -7.31
C LYS A 269 14.93 -13.38 -7.33
N ILE A 270 14.85 -12.76 -8.51
CA ILE A 270 14.47 -11.34 -8.63
C ILE A 270 13.07 -11.12 -8.06
N SER A 271 12.10 -11.96 -8.41
CA SER A 271 10.72 -11.82 -7.93
C SER A 271 10.62 -11.88 -6.40
N LEU A 272 11.42 -12.73 -5.77
CA LEU A 272 11.44 -12.93 -4.32
C LEU A 272 12.09 -11.79 -3.52
N ILE A 273 12.95 -10.97 -4.14
CA ILE A 273 13.64 -9.86 -3.47
C ILE A 273 12.95 -8.50 -3.67
N ILE A 274 11.94 -8.41 -4.55
CA ILE A 274 11.21 -7.16 -4.76
C ILE A 274 10.34 -6.88 -3.53
N PRO A 275 10.50 -5.72 -2.86
CA PRO A 275 9.66 -5.36 -1.73
C PRO A 275 8.27 -4.94 -2.21
N LEU A 276 7.30 -5.86 -2.07
CA LEU A 276 5.90 -5.62 -2.45
C LEU A 276 5.04 -5.05 -1.32
N SER A 277 5.55 -5.03 -0.10
CA SER A 277 4.81 -4.65 1.11
C SER A 277 5.61 -3.70 1.99
N ASP A 278 4.93 -2.74 2.62
CA ASP A 278 5.49 -1.85 3.65
C ASP A 278 5.21 -2.36 5.07
N ALA A 279 4.57 -3.53 5.24
CA ALA A 279 4.22 -4.09 6.54
C ALA A 279 5.42 -4.22 7.48
N GLN A 280 6.58 -4.63 6.96
CA GLN A 280 7.82 -4.70 7.75
C GLN A 280 8.30 -3.32 8.19
N VAL A 281 8.16 -2.31 7.34
CA VAL A 281 8.52 -0.92 7.65
C VAL A 281 7.59 -0.39 8.75
N GLU A 282 6.28 -0.63 8.65
CA GLU A 282 5.31 -0.25 9.68
C GLU A 282 5.55 -0.99 11.01
N ARG A 283 5.95 -2.26 10.96
CA ARG A 283 6.38 -3.05 12.13
C ARG A 283 7.62 -2.44 12.78
N ILE A 284 8.62 -2.04 12.00
CA ILE A 284 9.82 -1.32 12.48
C ILE A 284 9.42 0.00 13.15
N PHE A 285 8.57 0.81 12.51
CA PHE A 285 8.13 2.09 13.08
C PHE A 285 7.33 1.92 14.38
N SER A 286 6.53 0.85 14.47
CA SER A 286 5.80 0.51 15.68
C SER A 286 6.76 0.18 16.84
N GLN A 287 7.77 -0.67 16.60
CA GLN A 287 8.80 -0.99 17.60
C GLN A 287 9.68 0.22 17.95
N HIS A 288 9.95 1.07 16.95
CA HIS A 288 10.66 2.32 17.15
C HIS A 288 9.92 3.25 18.11
N LYS A 289 8.59 3.37 17.97
CA LYS A 289 7.77 4.21 18.86
C LYS A 289 7.71 3.67 20.30
N LEU A 290 7.79 2.36 20.48
CA LEU A 290 7.88 1.73 21.81
C LEU A 290 9.27 1.95 22.44
N THR A 291 10.33 1.91 21.64
CA THR A 291 11.71 2.10 22.10
C THR A 291 12.02 3.55 22.40
N LYS A 292 11.65 4.47 21.50
CA LYS A 292 11.80 5.92 21.64
C LYS A 292 10.48 6.55 22.06
N THR A 293 10.33 6.70 23.37
CA THR A 293 9.21 7.43 23.97
C THR A 293 9.58 8.90 24.18
N ARG A 294 8.58 9.72 24.54
CA ARG A 294 8.80 11.13 24.90
C ARG A 294 9.85 11.32 26.01
N LEU A 295 9.92 10.37 26.96
CA LEU A 295 10.87 10.39 28.08
C LEU A 295 12.21 9.73 27.71
N ARG A 296 12.27 8.90 26.68
CA ARG A 296 13.47 8.17 26.22
C ARG A 296 13.76 8.47 24.74
N ASN A 297 14.01 9.74 24.40
CA ASN A 297 14.22 10.19 23.01
C ASN A 297 15.68 10.46 22.62
N ARG A 298 16.62 10.50 23.58
CA ARG A 298 18.05 10.83 23.35
C ARG A 298 18.92 9.62 22.97
N MET A 299 18.33 8.47 22.69
CA MET A 299 19.08 7.28 22.27
C MET A 299 19.72 7.51 20.90
N ASN A 300 21.04 7.26 20.81
CA ASN A 300 21.76 7.34 19.54
C ASN A 300 21.25 6.29 18.53
N ILE A 301 21.50 6.53 17.24
CA ILE A 301 20.98 5.70 16.14
C ILE A 301 21.50 4.26 16.23
N GLU A 302 22.77 4.07 16.58
CA GLU A 302 23.37 2.74 16.68
C GLU A 302 22.70 1.88 17.77
N THR A 303 22.48 2.44 18.96
CA THR A 303 21.82 1.75 20.07
C THR A 303 20.37 1.43 19.73
N LEU A 304 19.70 2.36 19.06
CA LEU A 304 18.33 2.15 18.58
C LEU A 304 18.26 1.00 17.57
N ASN A 305 19.16 0.99 16.59
CA ASN A 305 19.24 -0.08 15.61
C ASN A 305 19.50 -1.43 16.28
N LYS A 306 20.41 -1.50 17.24
CA LYS A 306 20.66 -2.72 18.04
C LYS A 306 19.39 -3.19 18.77
N HIS A 307 18.64 -2.29 19.41
CA HIS A 307 17.37 -2.64 20.05
C HIS A 307 16.34 -3.15 19.04
N LEU A 308 16.16 -2.45 17.91
CA LEU A 308 15.23 -2.85 16.86
C LEU A 308 15.59 -4.22 16.28
N MET A 309 16.88 -4.50 16.03
CA MET A 309 17.32 -5.80 15.54
C MET A 309 16.95 -6.93 16.50
N ILE A 310 17.13 -6.73 17.81
CA ILE A 310 16.76 -7.71 18.84
C ILE A 310 15.23 -7.87 18.91
N LEU A 311 14.48 -6.77 18.86
CA LEU A 311 13.02 -6.80 18.96
C LEU A 311 12.33 -7.44 17.73
N LEU A 312 12.94 -7.31 16.55
CA LEU A 312 12.36 -7.77 15.30
C LEU A 312 12.80 -9.17 14.90
N ASN A 313 14.02 -9.57 15.26
CA ASN A 313 14.62 -10.84 14.84
C ASN A 313 15.03 -11.74 16.03
N GLY A 314 14.77 -11.29 17.25
CA GLY A 314 15.03 -12.07 18.45
C GLY A 314 14.09 -13.28 18.56
N PRO A 315 14.45 -14.27 19.39
CA PRO A 315 13.57 -15.39 19.69
C PRO A 315 12.28 -14.92 20.37
N ASP A 316 11.18 -15.62 20.12
CA ASP A 316 9.88 -15.33 20.76
C ASP A 316 9.93 -15.47 22.29
N ASP A 317 10.78 -16.37 22.81
CA ASP A 317 11.01 -16.54 24.24
C ASP A 317 12.50 -16.54 24.60
N PHE A 318 12.99 -15.39 25.06
CA PHE A 318 14.35 -15.22 25.55
C PHE A 318 14.70 -16.12 26.74
N ARG A 319 13.72 -16.64 27.49
CA ARG A 319 13.99 -17.55 28.62
C ARG A 319 14.41 -18.94 28.15
N ARG A 320 13.99 -19.33 26.94
CA ARG A 320 14.34 -20.61 26.32
C ARG A 320 15.46 -20.47 25.29
N PHE A 321 15.96 -19.26 25.09
CA PHE A 321 17.05 -19.01 24.17
C PHE A 321 18.34 -19.64 24.70
N ASP A 322 19.01 -20.41 23.85
CA ASP A 322 20.27 -21.05 24.19
C ASP A 322 21.43 -20.04 24.12
N TRP A 323 21.66 -19.36 25.25
CA TRP A 323 22.72 -18.38 25.39
C TRP A 323 24.11 -18.97 25.21
N ASN A 324 24.32 -20.25 25.55
CA ASN A 324 25.61 -20.91 25.37
C ASN A 324 25.89 -21.12 23.89
N LYS A 325 24.92 -21.64 23.12
CA LYS A 325 25.06 -21.79 21.66
C LYS A 325 25.27 -20.45 20.95
N ALA A 326 24.58 -19.39 21.40
CA ALA A 326 24.78 -18.05 20.87
C ALA A 326 26.20 -17.51 21.18
N TYR A 327 26.70 -17.74 22.40
CA TYR A 327 28.05 -17.40 22.80
C TYR A 327 29.09 -18.15 21.97
N ASP A 328 28.94 -19.47 21.79
CA ASP A 328 29.86 -20.29 21.01
C ASP A 328 29.93 -19.81 19.56
N TYR A 329 28.77 -19.50 18.95
CA TYR A 329 28.71 -18.93 17.60
C TYR A 329 29.39 -17.56 17.49
N TRP A 330 29.20 -16.69 18.49
CA TRP A 330 29.86 -15.39 18.55
C TRP A 330 31.37 -15.53 18.74
N ALA A 331 31.81 -16.41 19.63
CA ALA A 331 33.22 -16.67 19.95
C ALA A 331 33.97 -17.30 18.76
N MET A 332 33.28 -18.07 17.92
CA MET A 332 33.83 -18.64 16.69
C MET A 332 34.04 -17.63 15.57
N LYS A 333 33.35 -16.46 15.57
CA LYS A 333 33.67 -15.39 14.62
C LYS A 333 34.95 -14.71 15.07
N THR A 334 36.05 -15.04 14.40
CA THR A 334 37.36 -14.40 14.55
C THR A 334 37.19 -12.88 14.62
N ARG A 335 37.63 -12.30 15.74
CA ARG A 335 37.71 -10.84 15.90
C ARG A 335 38.51 -10.32 14.71
N ARG A 336 37.92 -9.44 13.89
CA ARG A 336 38.67 -8.71 12.87
C ARG A 336 39.82 -8.02 13.59
N SER A 337 41.04 -8.42 13.27
CA SER A 337 42.25 -7.75 13.74
C SER A 337 42.16 -6.29 13.29
N ASN A 338 42.18 -5.37 14.26
CA ASN A 338 42.22 -3.93 14.00
C ASN A 338 43.45 -3.53 13.20
#